data_AF-A0A919Z531-F1
#
_entry.id   AF-A0A919Z531-F1
#
_cell.length_a   1.000
_cell.length_b   1.000
_cell.length_c   1.000
_cell.angle_alpha   90.00
_cell.angle_beta   90.00
_cell.angle_gamma   90.00
#
_symmetry.space_group_name_H-M   'P 1'
#
loop_
_entity.id
_entity.type
_entity.pdbx_description
1 polymer ?
#
loop_
_entity_poly.entity_id
_entity_poly.type
_entity_poly.pdbx_seq_one_letter_code
_entity_poly.pdbx_strand_id
1 'polypeptide(L)'
;MNNTLYLPIPVEGGLFSIGDGHAAQGDGEVSGPALECPMERVSCTLKVREDMPLTMPRAKTGTGWLAMGFHEDLEEAMWIALQNRLDWMSSIYRISRTEAYAYASLAVDLRITQIVNSAKGVHAFLPFDALR
;
A
#
# COMPACT_ATOMS: atom_id res chain seq x y z
N MET A 1 11.12 -13.36 2.59
CA MET A 1 10.85 -11.91 2.59
C MET A 1 9.84 -11.65 3.70
N ASN A 2 10.10 -10.70 4.61
CA ASN A 2 9.19 -10.42 5.73
C ASN A 2 8.42 -9.13 5.46
N ASN A 3 7.43 -9.22 4.56
CA ASN A 3 6.53 -8.10 4.29
C ASN A 3 5.35 -8.19 5.27
N THR A 4 4.85 -7.05 5.73
CA THR A 4 3.65 -6.98 6.58
C THR A 4 2.62 -6.10 5.89
N LEU A 5 1.43 -6.65 5.64
CA LEU A 5 0.28 -5.91 5.12
C LEU A 5 -0.64 -5.53 6.29
N TYR A 6 -1.04 -4.26 6.34
CA TYR A 6 -2.00 -3.73 7.28
C TYR A 6 -3.29 -3.42 6.53
N LEU A 7 -4.37 -4.07 6.93
CA LEU A 7 -5.68 -3.95 6.31
C LEU A 7 -6.67 -3.28 7.28
N PRO A 8 -7.57 -2.41 6.80
CA PRO A 8 -8.72 -2.00 7.58
C PRO A 8 -9.61 -3.22 7.88
N ILE A 9 -10.28 -3.21 9.03
CA ILE A 9 -11.28 -4.23 9.43
C ILE A 9 -12.65 -3.54 9.43
N PRO A 10 -13.36 -3.46 8.28
CA PRO A 10 -14.63 -2.74 8.18
C PRO A 10 -15.82 -3.55 8.70
N VAL A 11 -15.66 -4.85 8.90
CA VAL A 11 -16.71 -5.79 9.31
C VAL A 11 -16.22 -6.71 10.42
N GLU A 12 -17.16 -7.22 11.22
CA GLU A 12 -16.87 -8.19 12.28
C GLU A 12 -16.13 -9.41 11.75
N GLY A 13 -15.10 -9.86 12.50
CA GLY A 13 -14.29 -11.01 12.14
C GLY A 13 -13.30 -10.80 10.99
N GLY A 14 -13.32 -9.64 10.31
CA GLY A 14 -12.38 -9.24 9.25
C GLY A 14 -12.45 -10.04 7.94
N LEU A 15 -12.93 -11.29 7.96
CA LEU A 15 -13.20 -12.15 6.80
C LEU A 15 -12.03 -12.22 5.80
N PHE A 16 -10.82 -12.40 6.33
CA PHE A 16 -9.59 -12.42 5.53
C PHE A 16 -9.58 -13.56 4.50
N SER A 17 -9.19 -13.22 3.27
CA SER A 17 -8.91 -14.16 2.18
C SER A 17 -7.69 -13.70 1.37
N ILE A 18 -7.02 -14.62 0.69
CA ILE A 18 -5.85 -14.34 -0.15
C ILE A 18 -5.81 -15.31 -1.34
N GLY A 19 -5.32 -14.82 -2.48
CA GLY A 19 -5.30 -15.51 -3.78
C GLY A 19 -4.38 -14.79 -4.77
N ASP A 20 -4.52 -15.11 -6.05
CA ASP A 20 -3.91 -14.37 -7.17
C ASP A 20 -2.37 -14.34 -7.13
N GLY A 21 -1.77 -15.54 -7.19
CA GLY A 21 -0.32 -15.69 -7.08
C GLY A 21 0.39 -15.35 -8.39
N HIS A 22 1.40 -14.48 -8.33
CA HIS A 22 2.21 -14.09 -9.49
C HIS A 22 3.68 -14.46 -9.30
N ALA A 23 4.31 -15.05 -10.32
CA ALA A 23 5.76 -15.25 -10.34
C ALA A 23 6.52 -14.00 -10.80
N ALA A 24 5.88 -13.15 -11.61
CA ALA A 24 6.43 -11.87 -12.07
C ALA A 24 5.30 -10.92 -12.49
N GLN A 25 5.41 -9.66 -12.06
CA GLN A 25 4.53 -8.56 -12.46
C GLN A 25 5.37 -7.26 -12.55
N GLY A 26 5.08 -6.42 -13.53
CA GLY A 26 5.61 -5.07 -13.62
C GLY A 26 4.60 -4.02 -13.17
N ASP A 27 5.07 -2.81 -12.86
CA ASP A 27 4.20 -1.67 -12.53
C ASP A 27 3.16 -1.46 -13.64
N GLY A 28 1.88 -1.48 -13.26
CA GLY A 28 0.76 -1.23 -14.17
C GLY A 28 0.07 -2.48 -14.71
N GLU A 29 0.68 -3.67 -14.66
CA GLU A 29 0.04 -4.91 -15.13
C GLU A 29 -0.55 -4.78 -16.57
N VAL A 30 0.19 -4.09 -17.45
CA VAL A 30 -0.37 -3.43 -18.65
C VAL A 30 -1.07 -4.35 -19.66
N SER A 31 -0.75 -5.65 -19.68
CA SER A 31 -1.37 -6.63 -20.57
C SER A 31 -2.69 -7.20 -20.05
N GLY A 32 -3.03 -6.94 -18.79
CA GLY A 32 -4.14 -7.59 -18.10
C GLY A 32 -3.61 -8.60 -17.07
N PRO A 33 -3.09 -9.77 -17.48
CA PRO A 33 -2.52 -10.74 -16.55
C PRO A 33 -1.03 -10.51 -16.29
N ALA A 34 -0.59 -10.96 -15.12
CA ALA A 34 0.81 -11.14 -14.79
C ALA A 34 1.30 -12.54 -15.23
N LEU A 35 2.49 -12.97 -14.77
CA LEU A 35 2.87 -14.38 -14.84
C LEU A 35 2.13 -15.17 -13.75
N GLU A 36 0.89 -15.53 -14.05
CA GLU A 36 -0.02 -16.23 -13.14
C GLU A 36 0.53 -17.59 -12.69
N CYS A 37 0.47 -17.86 -11.38
CA CYS A 37 1.04 -19.06 -10.77
C CYS A 37 0.15 -19.63 -9.65
N PRO A 38 0.00 -20.97 -9.60
CA PRO A 38 -0.71 -21.60 -8.49
C PRO A 38 0.06 -21.41 -7.18
N MET A 39 -0.67 -21.08 -6.12
CA MET A 39 -0.12 -20.98 -4.78
C MET A 39 -0.27 -22.31 -4.04
N GLU A 40 0.75 -23.17 -4.08
CA GLU A 40 0.72 -24.47 -3.40
C GLU A 40 0.62 -24.33 -1.87
N ARG A 41 1.36 -23.36 -1.29
CA ARG A 41 1.29 -23.05 0.14
C ARG A 41 1.60 -21.59 0.41
N VAL A 42 0.67 -20.92 1.09
CA VAL A 42 0.87 -19.56 1.63
C VAL A 42 0.86 -19.63 3.15
N SER A 43 1.87 -19.08 3.80
CA SER A 43 1.94 -18.98 5.26
C SER A 43 1.93 -17.52 5.67
N CYS A 44 0.90 -17.12 6.41
CA CYS A 44 0.77 -15.78 6.97
C CYS A 44 0.42 -15.85 8.45
N THR A 45 0.71 -14.78 9.19
CA THR A 45 0.29 -14.62 10.58
C THR A 45 -0.64 -13.43 10.65
N LEU A 46 -1.86 -13.65 11.13
CA LEU A 46 -2.84 -12.59 11.33
C LEU A 46 -2.76 -12.09 12.77
N LYS A 47 -2.69 -10.76 12.93
CA LYS A 47 -2.70 -10.08 14.23
C LYS A 47 -3.67 -8.92 14.17
N VAL A 48 -4.59 -8.87 15.13
CA VAL A 48 -5.49 -7.73 15.29
C VAL A 48 -4.75 -6.61 16.02
N ARG A 49 -4.99 -5.36 15.58
CA ARG A 49 -4.37 -4.14 16.10
C ARG A 49 -5.46 -3.09 16.31
N GLU A 50 -5.50 -2.48 17.49
CA GLU A 50 -6.45 -1.41 17.83
C GLU A 50 -5.81 -0.01 17.78
N ASP A 51 -4.48 0.05 17.83
CA ASP A 51 -3.67 1.27 17.85
C ASP A 51 -3.37 1.83 16.45
N MET A 52 -4.03 1.33 15.42
CA MET A 52 -3.83 1.76 14.02
C MET A 52 -5.14 1.75 13.24
N PRO A 53 -6.02 2.75 13.45
CA PRO A 53 -7.20 2.90 12.63
C PRO A 53 -6.78 3.19 11.19
N LEU A 54 -7.35 2.44 10.24
CA LEU A 54 -7.05 2.53 8.81
C LEU A 54 -8.33 2.67 8.01
N THR A 55 -8.26 3.49 6.95
CA THR A 55 -9.27 3.57 5.89
C THR A 55 -8.80 2.96 4.58
N MET A 56 -7.48 2.81 4.41
CA MET A 56 -6.83 2.27 3.22
C MET A 56 -5.67 1.33 3.61
N PRO A 57 -5.31 0.36 2.74
CA PRO A 57 -4.20 -0.55 3.01
C PRO A 57 -2.85 0.16 3.14
N ARG A 58 -1.97 -0.42 3.94
CA ARG A 58 -0.57 -0.03 4.10
C ARG A 58 0.30 -1.27 4.14
N ALA A 59 1.55 -1.17 3.76
CA ALA A 59 2.49 -2.28 3.90
C ALA A 59 3.87 -1.81 4.40
N LYS A 60 4.55 -2.74 5.06
CA LYS A 60 5.98 -2.68 5.37
C LYS A 60 6.70 -3.69 4.51
N THR A 61 7.71 -3.28 3.76
CA THR A 61 8.57 -4.16 2.97
C THR A 61 9.93 -4.32 3.65
N GLY A 62 10.87 -5.01 2.99
CA GLY A 62 12.26 -5.02 3.42
C GLY A 62 12.98 -3.67 3.28
N THR A 63 12.45 -2.73 2.49
CA THR A 63 13.15 -1.48 2.12
C THR A 63 12.41 -0.21 2.51
N GLY A 64 11.10 -0.29 2.78
CA GLY A 64 10.34 0.90 3.17
C GLY A 64 8.87 0.64 3.46
N TRP A 65 8.13 1.73 3.49
CA TRP A 65 6.70 1.77 3.76
C TRP A 65 5.93 2.04 2.47
N LEU A 66 4.78 1.39 2.34
CA LEU A 66 3.83 1.59 1.25
C LEU A 66 2.50 2.05 1.82
N ALA A 67 1.94 3.14 1.30
CA ALA A 67 0.54 3.51 1.51
C ALA A 67 -0.19 3.38 0.18
N MET A 68 -1.33 2.68 0.18
CA MET A 68 -2.03 2.36 -1.07
C MET A 68 -3.25 3.27 -1.27
N GLY A 69 -3.61 3.47 -2.53
CA GLY A 69 -4.83 4.12 -2.98
C GLY A 69 -5.41 3.39 -4.18
N PHE A 70 -6.74 3.31 -4.23
CA PHE A 70 -7.47 2.64 -5.28
C PHE A 70 -8.67 3.48 -5.71
N HIS A 71 -8.85 3.68 -7.01
CA HIS A 71 -9.98 4.41 -7.58
C HIS A 71 -10.13 4.07 -9.08
N GLU A 72 -11.33 4.24 -9.65
CA GLU A 72 -11.55 4.02 -11.10
C GLU A 72 -10.72 4.96 -11.98
N ASP A 73 -10.45 6.16 -11.46
CA ASP A 73 -9.54 7.14 -12.02
C ASP A 73 -8.13 7.02 -11.42
N LEU A 74 -7.09 7.11 -12.28
CA LEU A 74 -5.71 6.88 -11.83
C LEU A 74 -5.20 8.06 -11.01
N GLU A 75 -5.55 9.28 -11.40
CA GLU A 75 -5.13 10.49 -10.70
C GLU A 75 -5.71 10.52 -9.29
N GLU A 76 -6.99 10.17 -9.15
CA GLU A 76 -7.62 10.02 -7.84
C GLU A 76 -6.94 8.92 -7.00
N ALA A 77 -6.58 7.78 -7.60
CA ALA A 77 -5.83 6.74 -6.89
C ALA A 77 -4.46 7.23 -6.40
N MET A 78 -3.77 8.08 -7.19
CA MET A 78 -2.51 8.72 -6.81
C MET A 78 -2.70 9.64 -5.60
N TRP A 79 -3.73 10.49 -5.61
CA TRP A 79 -4.02 11.38 -4.50
C TRP A 79 -4.41 10.63 -3.23
N ILE A 80 -5.24 9.58 -3.34
CA ILE A 80 -5.60 8.73 -2.19
C ILE A 80 -4.35 8.09 -1.59
N ALA A 81 -3.45 7.53 -2.42
CA ALA A 81 -2.21 6.92 -1.95
C ALA A 81 -1.30 7.93 -1.24
N LEU A 82 -1.15 9.13 -1.81
CA LEU A 82 -0.39 10.22 -1.21
C LEU A 82 -1.00 10.69 0.12
N GLN A 83 -2.30 10.94 0.17
CA GLN A 83 -2.97 11.40 1.39
C GLN A 83 -2.84 10.37 2.51
N ASN A 84 -3.01 9.08 2.20
CA ASN A 84 -2.80 7.98 3.13
C ASN A 84 -1.33 7.93 3.64
N ARG A 85 -0.35 8.20 2.76
CA ARG A 85 1.07 8.32 3.13
C ARG A 85 1.31 9.49 4.07
N LEU A 86 0.73 10.66 3.79
CA LEU A 86 0.90 11.87 4.59
C LEU A 86 0.29 11.74 5.99
N ASP A 87 -0.90 11.14 6.10
CA ASP A 87 -1.51 10.79 7.39
C ASP A 87 -0.57 9.90 8.20
N TRP A 88 0.01 8.89 7.54
CA TRP A 88 0.89 7.95 8.20
C TRP A 88 2.21 8.60 8.63
N MET A 89 2.82 9.43 7.77
CA MET A 89 4.04 10.20 8.09
C MET A 89 3.83 11.10 9.29
N SER A 90 2.73 11.86 9.28
CA SER A 90 2.37 12.77 10.38
C SER A 90 2.23 12.00 11.70
N SER A 91 1.61 10.82 11.66
CA SER A 91 1.43 9.97 12.84
C SER A 91 2.75 9.37 13.37
N ILE A 92 3.58 8.78 12.51
CA ILE A 92 4.79 8.05 12.95
C ILE A 92 5.95 8.99 13.30
N TYR A 93 6.13 10.08 12.56
CA TYR A 93 7.22 11.03 12.78
C TYR A 93 6.81 12.21 13.65
N ARG A 94 5.53 12.30 14.05
CA ARG A 94 4.97 13.39 14.88
C ARG A 94 5.24 14.78 14.31
N ILE A 95 5.13 14.89 12.99
CA ILE A 95 5.27 16.13 12.22
C ILE A 95 3.90 16.63 11.77
N SER A 96 3.80 17.92 11.46
CA SER A 96 2.59 18.49 10.87
C SER A 96 2.34 17.92 9.48
N ARG A 97 1.09 17.99 9.02
CA ARG A 97 0.73 17.58 7.66
C ARG A 97 1.49 18.38 6.60
N THR A 98 1.73 19.67 6.85
CA THR A 98 2.49 20.55 5.95
C THR A 98 3.95 20.11 5.83
N GLU A 99 4.61 19.78 6.94
CA GLU A 99 5.96 19.21 6.92
C GLU A 99 5.98 17.87 6.19
N ALA A 100 5.02 16.98 6.50
CA ALA A 100 4.90 15.70 5.82
C ALA A 100 4.76 15.88 4.29
N TYR A 101 3.98 16.89 3.85
CA TYR A 101 3.80 17.20 2.44
C TYR A 101 5.10 17.69 1.78
N ALA A 102 5.80 18.62 2.44
CA ALA A 102 7.10 19.11 1.96
C ALA A 102 8.12 17.97 1.83
N TYR A 103 8.19 17.07 2.82
CA TYR A 103 9.06 15.90 2.75
C TYR A 103 8.63 14.89 1.69
N ALA A 104 7.33 14.65 1.54
CA ALA A 104 6.82 13.71 0.54
C ALA A 104 7.26 14.11 -0.87
N SER A 105 7.28 15.40 -1.19
CA SER A 105 7.77 15.88 -2.49
C SER A 105 9.24 15.54 -2.78
N LEU A 106 10.05 15.23 -1.76
CA LEU A 106 11.48 14.95 -1.89
C LEU A 106 11.81 13.45 -1.80
N ALA A 107 10.93 12.66 -1.19
CA ALA A 107 11.27 11.31 -0.76
C ALA A 107 10.18 10.25 -0.97
N VAL A 108 8.98 10.64 -1.40
CA VAL A 108 7.89 9.70 -1.70
C VAL A 108 7.81 9.45 -3.20
N ASP A 109 7.94 8.19 -3.59
CA ASP A 109 7.69 7.74 -4.97
C ASP A 109 6.24 7.26 -5.09
N LEU A 110 5.49 7.77 -6.07
CA LEU A 110 4.20 7.19 -6.46
C LEU A 110 4.44 6.14 -7.56
N ARG A 111 4.07 4.89 -7.25
CA ARG A 111 4.26 3.74 -8.14
C ARG A 111 2.91 3.13 -8.49
N ILE A 112 2.72 2.79 -9.76
CA ILE A 112 1.47 2.24 -10.25
C ILE A 112 1.44 0.74 -9.94
N THR A 113 0.43 0.30 -9.18
CA THR A 113 0.19 -1.12 -8.90
C THR A 113 -0.35 -1.81 -10.15
N GLN A 114 -1.51 -1.36 -10.65
CA GLN A 114 -2.14 -1.84 -11.87
C GLN A 114 -3.11 -0.79 -12.45
N ILE A 115 -3.39 -0.87 -13.75
CA ILE A 115 -4.35 0.01 -14.47
C ILE A 115 -5.47 -0.74 -15.20
N VAL A 116 -5.52 -2.06 -15.07
CA VAL A 116 -6.35 -2.95 -15.89
C VAL A 116 -7.64 -3.41 -15.21
N ASN A 117 -7.72 -3.26 -13.89
CA ASN A 117 -8.92 -3.59 -13.11
C ASN A 117 -9.91 -2.42 -13.06
N SER A 118 -11.15 -2.68 -12.63
CA SER A 118 -12.18 -1.64 -12.50
C SER A 118 -11.73 -0.46 -11.63
N ALA A 119 -11.03 -0.75 -10.54
CA ALA A 119 -10.29 0.27 -9.79
C ALA A 119 -8.81 0.14 -10.14
N LYS A 120 -8.16 1.23 -10.49
CA LYS A 120 -6.71 1.36 -10.69
C LYS A 120 -6.04 1.51 -9.33
N GLY A 121 -4.81 1.03 -9.21
CA GLY A 121 -4.08 1.00 -7.94
C GLY A 121 -2.77 1.77 -7.99
N VAL A 122 -2.47 2.52 -6.94
CA VAL A 122 -1.21 3.23 -6.75
C VAL A 122 -0.69 2.98 -5.33
N HIS A 123 0.62 2.86 -5.17
CA HIS A 123 1.29 2.83 -3.88
C HIS A 123 2.32 3.96 -3.75
N ALA A 124 2.19 4.73 -2.68
CA ALA A 124 3.14 5.75 -2.26
C ALA A 124 4.23 5.10 -1.39
N PHE A 125 5.44 5.03 -1.92
CA PHE A 125 6.60 4.40 -1.31
C PHE A 125 7.48 5.42 -0.57
N LEU A 126 7.86 5.11 0.67
CA LEU A 126 8.80 5.88 1.48
C LEU A 126 9.89 4.94 2.05
N PRO A 127 11.18 5.12 1.71
CA PRO A 127 12.28 4.37 2.31
C PRO A 127 12.36 4.55 3.84
N PHE A 128 12.82 3.54 4.60
CA PHE A 128 12.87 3.63 6.07
C PHE A 128 13.71 4.80 6.61
N ASP A 129 14.80 5.15 5.93
CA ASP A 129 15.75 6.18 6.38
C ASP A 129 15.55 7.53 5.67
N ALA A 130 14.40 7.72 5.01
CA ALA A 130 14.10 8.95 4.27
C ALA A 130 13.92 10.19 5.17
N LEU A 131 13.54 9.98 6.43
CA LEU A 131 13.38 11.02 7.44
C LEU A 131 14.15 10.62 8.69
N ARG A 132 15.17 11.40 9.04
CA ARG A 132 16.01 11.25 10.22
C ARG A 132 15.73 12.37 11.21
#